data_AF-A0A8T3V194-F1
#
_entry.id   AF-A0A8T3V194-F1
#
_cell.length_a   1.000
_cell.length_b   1.000
_cell.length_c   1.000
_cell.angle_alpha   90.00
_cell.angle_beta   90.00
_cell.angle_gamma   90.00
#
_symmetry.space_group_name_H-M   'P 1'
#
loop_
_entity.id
_entity.type
_entity.pdbx_description
1 polymer ?
#
loop_
_entity_poly.entity_id
_entity_poly.type
_entity_poly.pdbx_seq_one_letter_code
_entity_poly.pdbx_strand_id
1 'polypeptide(L)'
;MVGHCRKCGAELKENGDFCPNCGEKNPKPKKTLLNKYVILILILIVIAAVAASIFIMGNQTQTVTVDGVKFEIPSSYVNDPSRTDISYDGNVKSSAMGWSDDENYIEIGITRTPGSGINSKEVASQVGGSPTKMFGHDGYYQKYDEESYSFVFGMKDKVCMIYVSDYDAFSDIKVIEEVD
;
A
#
# COMPACT_ATOMS: atom_id res chain seq x y z
N MET A 1 43.41 2.53 35.68
CA MET A 1 42.89 3.30 36.84
C MET A 1 43.35 2.57 38.10
N VAL A 2 44.15 3.22 38.94
CA VAL A 2 44.62 2.60 40.19
C VAL A 2 43.46 2.61 41.20
N GLY A 3 42.96 1.43 41.55
CA GLY A 3 41.91 1.27 42.56
C GLY A 3 42.52 1.30 43.96
N HIS A 4 41.76 1.75 44.96
CA HIS A 4 42.15 1.66 46.38
C HIS A 4 41.35 0.56 47.06
N CYS A 5 41.96 -0.13 48.02
CA CYS A 5 41.27 -1.14 48.82
C CYS A 5 40.15 -0.50 49.64
N ARG A 6 38.93 -1.04 49.52
CA ARG A 6 37.75 -0.53 50.24
C ARG A 6 37.82 -0.72 51.77
N LYS A 7 38.74 -1.56 52.25
CA LYS A 7 38.88 -1.89 53.67
C LYS A 7 40.03 -1.17 54.35
N CYS A 8 41.21 -1.11 53.72
CA CYS A 8 42.40 -0.51 54.33
C CYS A 8 42.94 0.72 53.59
N GLY A 9 42.35 1.11 52.46
CA GLY A 9 42.78 2.29 51.70
C GLY A 9 44.09 2.12 50.92
N ALA A 10 44.76 0.97 50.98
CA ALA A 10 46.00 0.74 50.23
C ALA A 10 45.76 0.73 48.72
N GLU A 11 46.72 1.25 47.95
CA GLU A 11 46.70 1.19 46.48
C GLU A 11 46.72 -0.28 46.00
N LEU A 12 45.83 -0.61 45.07
CA LEU A 12 45.73 -1.93 44.46
C LEU A 12 46.41 -1.90 43.09
N LYS A 13 47.32 -2.85 42.88
CA LYS A 13 47.88 -3.12 41.56
C LYS A 13 46.76 -3.58 40.62
N GLU A 14 46.82 -3.14 39.37
CA GLU A 14 45.92 -3.61 38.33
C GLU A 14 46.03 -5.15 38.25
N ASN A 15 44.89 -5.84 38.42
CA ASN A 15 44.71 -7.31 38.37
C ASN A 15 45.11 -8.16 39.60
N GLY A 16 45.44 -7.57 40.75
CA GLY A 16 45.58 -8.36 41.99
C GLY A 16 44.22 -8.87 42.48
N ASP A 17 44.06 -10.19 42.72
CA ASP A 17 42.81 -10.78 43.23
C ASP A 17 42.52 -10.39 44.69
N PHE A 18 43.57 -10.13 45.47
CA PHE A 18 43.50 -9.78 46.89
C PHE A 18 44.40 -8.56 47.18
N CYS A 19 44.02 -7.79 48.19
CA CYS A 19 44.83 -6.69 48.69
C CYS A 19 46.08 -7.25 49.38
N PRO A 20 47.29 -6.82 48.98
CA PRO A 20 48.54 -7.31 49.57
C PRO A 20 48.73 -6.87 51.03
N ASN A 21 47.95 -5.90 51.51
CA ASN A 21 48.08 -5.36 52.86
C ASN A 21 47.08 -6.01 53.84
N CYS A 22 45.80 -6.13 53.47
CA CYS A 22 44.76 -6.63 54.39
C CYS A 22 44.10 -7.95 53.97
N GLY A 23 44.49 -8.52 52.83
CA GLY A 23 43.92 -9.78 52.31
C GLY A 23 42.51 -9.66 51.74
N GLU A 24 41.91 -8.46 51.70
CA GLU A 24 40.54 -8.27 51.18
C GLU A 24 40.49 -8.48 49.65
N LYS A 25 39.41 -9.09 49.15
CA LYS A 25 39.27 -9.40 47.73
C LYS A 25 39.07 -8.12 46.90
N ASN A 26 39.81 -7.99 45.81
CA ASN A 26 39.71 -6.83 44.93
C ASN A 26 38.39 -6.89 44.12
N PRO A 27 37.58 -5.81 44.09
CA PRO A 27 36.41 -5.75 43.21
C PRO A 27 36.85 -5.72 41.74
N LYS A 28 36.74 -6.86 41.04
CA LYS A 28 36.97 -6.91 39.59
C LYS A 28 35.95 -6.02 38.88
N PRO A 29 36.34 -5.22 37.88
CA PRO A 29 35.38 -4.52 37.04
C PRO A 29 34.46 -5.57 36.40
N LYS A 30 33.16 -5.47 36.68
CA LYS A 30 32.15 -6.30 36.04
C LYS A 30 32.22 -5.96 34.55
N LYS A 31 32.82 -6.84 33.73
CA LYS A 31 32.71 -6.72 32.27
C LYS A 31 31.22 -6.76 31.97
N THR A 32 30.67 -5.64 31.52
CA THR A 32 29.29 -5.56 31.07
C THR A 32 29.16 -6.54 29.91
N LEU A 33 28.34 -7.57 30.13
CA LEU A 33 28.03 -8.60 29.16
C LEU A 33 27.16 -7.99 28.07
N LEU A 34 27.73 -7.17 27.19
CA LEU A 34 27.11 -6.94 25.89
C LEU A 34 27.28 -8.25 25.12
N ASN A 35 26.34 -9.16 25.41
CA ASN A 35 26.29 -10.49 24.87
C ASN A 35 26.13 -10.38 23.36
N LYS A 36 26.93 -11.12 22.58
CA LYS A 36 26.84 -11.12 21.11
C LYS A 36 25.40 -11.34 20.61
N TYR A 37 24.59 -12.09 21.35
CA TYR A 37 23.17 -12.29 21.07
C TYR A 37 22.32 -11.03 21.24
N VAL A 38 22.63 -10.16 22.20
CA VAL A 38 21.95 -8.87 22.37
C VAL A 38 22.27 -7.95 21.20
N ILE A 39 23.52 -7.95 20.72
CA ILE A 39 23.91 -7.20 19.51
C ILE A 39 23.18 -7.75 18.28
N LEU A 40 23.10 -9.07 18.13
CA LEU A 40 22.39 -9.74 17.03
C LEU A 40 20.88 -9.42 17.04
N ILE A 41 20.25 -9.42 18.21
CA ILE A 41 18.84 -9.06 18.38
C ILE A 41 18.60 -7.60 18.01
N LEU A 42 19.46 -6.68 18.44
CA LEU A 42 19.35 -5.26 18.08
C LEU A 42 19.46 -5.04 16.57
N ILE A 43 20.39 -5.73 15.90
CA ILE A 43 20.53 -5.65 14.43
C ILE A 43 19.26 -6.16 13.74
N LEU A 44 18.71 -7.29 14.19
CA LEU A 44 17.48 -7.85 13.62
C LEU A 44 16.28 -6.90 13.77
N ILE A 45 16.15 -6.23 14.93
CA ILE A 45 15.10 -5.23 15.15
C ILE A 45 15.24 -4.05 14.18
N VAL A 46 16.47 -3.57 13.96
CA VAL A 46 16.71 -2.47 13.01
C VAL A 46 16.38 -2.89 11.58
N ILE A 47 16.79 -4.09 11.15
CA ILE A 47 16.46 -4.62 9.81
C ILE A 47 14.94 -4.74 9.64
N ALA A 48 14.24 -5.27 10.64
CA ALA A 48 12.79 -5.40 10.61
C ALA A 48 12.09 -4.02 10.54
N ALA A 49 12.58 -3.02 11.28
CA ALA A 49 12.05 -1.66 11.24
C ALA A 49 12.25 -1.00 9.86
N VAL A 50 13.43 -1.17 9.25
CA VAL A 50 13.72 -0.65 7.90
C VAL A 50 12.83 -1.34 6.86
N ALA A 51 12.71 -2.67 6.90
CA ALA A 51 11.83 -3.42 6.00
C ALA A 51 10.37 -2.99 6.12
N ALA A 52 9.87 -2.78 7.35
CA ALA A 52 8.53 -2.28 7.59
C ALA A 52 8.33 -0.87 7.02
N SER A 53 9.31 0.03 7.19
CA SER A 53 9.22 1.40 6.68
C SER A 53 9.15 1.48 5.15
N ILE A 54 9.95 0.66 4.44
CA ILE A 54 9.92 0.57 2.98
C ILE A 54 8.57 0.02 2.52
N PHE A 55 8.03 -0.99 3.20
CA PHE A 55 6.74 -1.57 2.88
C PHE A 55 5.58 -0.56 3.03
N ILE A 56 5.65 0.32 4.03
CA ILE A 56 4.63 1.36 4.26
C ILE A 56 4.66 2.44 3.17
N MET A 57 5.82 2.71 2.56
CA MET A 57 5.95 3.72 1.49
C MET A 57 5.57 3.19 0.10
N GLY A 58 5.68 1.88 -0.17
CA GLY A 58 5.53 1.33 -1.52
C GLY A 58 4.10 1.23 -2.06
N ASN A 59 3.10 1.01 -1.19
CA ASN A 59 1.75 0.62 -1.63
C ASN A 59 0.65 1.41 -0.90
N GLN A 60 0.81 2.72 -0.74
CA GLN A 60 -0.25 3.55 -0.16
C GLN A 60 -1.40 3.62 -1.18
N THR A 61 -2.60 3.23 -0.77
CA THR A 61 -3.82 3.34 -1.56
C THR A 61 -4.77 4.35 -0.95
N GLN A 62 -5.67 4.88 -1.76
CA GLN A 62 -6.79 5.70 -1.36
C GLN A 62 -8.09 5.08 -1.84
N THR A 63 -9.16 5.22 -1.05
CA THR A 63 -10.50 4.81 -1.46
C THR A 63 -11.19 5.97 -2.16
N VAL A 64 -11.62 5.76 -3.40
CA VAL A 64 -12.42 6.71 -4.18
C VAL A 64 -13.82 6.16 -4.40
N THR A 65 -14.79 7.06 -4.59
CA THR A 65 -16.19 6.66 -4.84
C THR A 65 -16.68 7.33 -6.11
N VAL A 66 -17.07 6.52 -7.10
CA VAL A 66 -17.71 6.99 -8.34
C VAL A 66 -19.12 6.46 -8.37
N ASP A 67 -20.07 7.39 -8.30
CA ASP A 67 -21.50 7.10 -8.38
C ASP A 67 -21.96 5.89 -7.53
N GLY A 68 -21.50 5.86 -6.27
CA GLY A 68 -21.87 4.84 -5.27
C GLY A 68 -21.06 3.54 -5.33
N VAL A 69 -20.09 3.41 -6.24
CA VAL A 69 -19.16 2.28 -6.32
C VAL A 69 -17.80 2.71 -5.74
N LYS A 70 -17.24 1.90 -4.84
CA LYS A 70 -15.95 2.17 -4.20
C LYS A 70 -14.81 1.45 -4.91
N PHE A 71 -13.71 2.17 -5.11
CA PHE A 71 -12.48 1.65 -5.68
C PHE A 71 -11.29 1.98 -4.76
N GLU A 72 -10.31 1.09 -4.67
CA GLU A 72 -8.97 1.44 -4.20
C GLU A 72 -8.09 1.75 -5.41
N ILE A 73 -7.42 2.89 -5.39
CA ILE A 73 -6.40 3.29 -6.37
C ILE A 73 -5.14 3.75 -5.61
N PRO A 74 -3.95 3.84 -6.23
CA PRO A 74 -2.77 4.34 -5.54
C PRO A 74 -2.96 5.78 -5.07
N SER A 75 -2.38 6.13 -3.92
CA SER A 75 -2.50 7.46 -3.35
C SER A 75 -1.70 8.53 -4.12
N SER A 76 -0.82 8.11 -5.04
CA SER A 76 -0.08 9.02 -5.94
C SER A 76 -0.98 9.69 -6.96
N TYR A 77 -2.08 9.04 -7.34
CA TYR A 77 -3.02 9.56 -8.32
C TYR A 77 -3.85 10.69 -7.71
N VAL A 78 -3.70 11.90 -8.23
CA VAL A 78 -4.44 13.08 -7.77
C VAL A 78 -5.69 13.23 -8.64
N ASN A 79 -6.82 13.62 -8.03
CA ASN A 79 -8.04 13.85 -8.79
C ASN A 79 -7.82 14.91 -9.88
N ASP A 80 -8.22 14.59 -11.11
CA ASP A 80 -8.16 15.46 -12.28
C ASP A 80 -9.60 15.87 -12.67
N PRO A 81 -10.05 17.07 -12.26
CA PRO A 81 -11.39 17.55 -12.58
C PRO A 81 -11.64 17.74 -14.08
N SER A 82 -10.59 17.86 -14.90
CA SER A 82 -10.74 18.04 -16.35
C SER A 82 -11.25 16.76 -17.05
N ARG A 83 -11.11 15.61 -16.40
CA ARG A 83 -11.58 14.29 -16.82
C ARG A 83 -12.82 13.82 -16.03
N THR A 84 -13.49 14.75 -15.36
CA THR A 84 -14.71 14.45 -14.62
C THR A 84 -15.91 14.96 -15.40
N ASP A 85 -16.84 14.07 -15.72
CA ASP A 85 -18.06 14.42 -16.46
C ASP A 85 -19.28 13.70 -15.89
N ILE A 86 -20.44 14.34 -15.97
CA ILE A 86 -21.73 13.75 -15.62
C ILE A 86 -22.71 14.09 -16.72
N SER A 87 -23.25 13.06 -17.37
CA SER A 87 -24.24 13.19 -18.43
C SER A 87 -25.50 12.38 -18.14
N TYR A 88 -26.61 12.82 -18.75
CA TYR A 88 -27.91 12.20 -18.63
C TYR A 88 -28.49 11.97 -20.03
N ASP A 89 -28.91 10.74 -20.32
CA ASP A 89 -29.66 10.37 -21.52
C ASP A 89 -30.98 9.69 -21.10
N GLY A 90 -32.07 10.47 -21.11
CA GLY A 90 -33.35 10.04 -20.55
C GLY A 90 -33.22 9.67 -19.06
N ASN A 91 -33.42 8.39 -18.74
CA ASN A 91 -33.30 7.86 -17.38
C ASN A 91 -31.92 7.24 -17.07
N VAL A 92 -30.99 7.33 -18.02
CA VAL A 92 -29.63 6.82 -17.87
C VAL A 92 -28.74 7.94 -17.35
N LYS A 93 -28.06 7.70 -16.23
CA LYS A 93 -27.04 8.60 -15.67
C LYS A 93 -25.68 7.99 -15.92
N SER A 94 -24.77 8.75 -16.54
CA SER A 94 -23.37 8.38 -16.69
C SER A 94 -22.51 9.36 -15.89
N SER A 95 -21.58 8.84 -15.08
CA SER A 95 -20.62 9.63 -14.31
C SER A 95 -19.22 9.11 -14.60
N ALA A 96 -18.30 9.97 -15.00
CA ALA A 96 -16.88 9.66 -15.15
C ALA A 96 -16.07 10.53 -14.18
N MET A 97 -15.05 9.95 -13.56
CA MET A 97 -14.09 10.66 -12.73
C MET A 97 -12.68 10.20 -13.09
N GLY A 98 -11.76 11.17 -13.20
CA GLY A 98 -10.36 10.92 -13.53
C GLY A 98 -9.41 11.22 -12.37
N TRP A 99 -8.29 10.51 -12.38
CA TRP A 99 -7.12 10.79 -11.55
C TRP A 99 -5.86 10.59 -12.38
N SER A 100 -4.82 11.36 -12.08
CA SER A 100 -3.53 11.28 -12.77
C SER A 100 -2.36 11.47 -11.81
N ASP A 101 -1.22 10.92 -12.18
CA ASP A 101 0.08 11.29 -11.64
C ASP A 101 0.94 11.96 -12.73
N ASP A 102 2.26 12.00 -12.55
CA ASP A 102 3.17 12.66 -13.51
C ASP A 102 3.27 11.91 -14.85
N GLU A 103 2.94 10.62 -14.90
CA GLU A 103 3.15 9.76 -16.08
C GLU A 103 1.85 9.13 -16.59
N ASN A 104 0.88 8.86 -15.71
CA ASN A 104 -0.26 8.01 -15.98
C ASN A 104 -1.59 8.61 -15.53
N TYR A 105 -2.68 8.06 -16.06
CA TYR A 105 -4.03 8.37 -15.58
C TYR A 105 -4.93 7.13 -15.49
N ILE A 106 -5.89 7.25 -14.59
CA ILE A 106 -6.99 6.31 -14.35
C ILE A 106 -8.28 7.11 -14.48
N GLU A 107 -9.22 6.64 -15.29
CA GLU A 107 -10.56 7.17 -15.39
C GLU A 107 -11.57 6.07 -15.13
N ILE A 108 -12.56 6.35 -14.28
CA ILE A 108 -13.60 5.40 -13.90
C ILE A 108 -14.94 5.98 -14.30
N GLY A 109 -15.61 5.31 -15.23
CA GLY A 109 -16.96 5.60 -15.70
C GLY A 109 -17.98 4.63 -15.11
N ILE A 110 -19.09 5.16 -14.59
CA ILE A 110 -20.24 4.40 -14.11
C ILE A 110 -21.48 4.90 -14.84
N THR A 111 -22.15 4.00 -15.55
CA THR A 111 -23.47 4.25 -16.15
C THR A 111 -24.51 3.45 -15.40
N ARG A 112 -25.50 4.13 -14.79
CA ARG A 112 -26.66 3.49 -14.18
C ARG A 112 -27.77 3.33 -15.19
N THR A 113 -28.40 2.16 -15.19
CA THR A 113 -29.59 1.87 -15.97
C THR A 113 -30.75 1.45 -15.06
N PRO A 114 -31.27 2.32 -14.15
CA PRO A 114 -32.28 1.93 -13.18
C PRO A 114 -33.61 1.65 -13.87
N GLY A 115 -34.28 0.56 -13.50
CA GLY A 115 -35.67 0.29 -13.91
C GLY A 115 -35.89 0.01 -15.40
N SER A 116 -34.83 -0.08 -16.21
CA SER A 116 -34.95 -0.34 -17.66
C SER A 116 -35.13 -1.82 -18.00
N GLY A 117 -34.94 -2.74 -17.04
CA GLY A 117 -34.90 -4.18 -17.28
C GLY A 117 -33.69 -4.64 -18.08
N ILE A 118 -32.74 -3.74 -18.35
CA ILE A 118 -31.55 -4.00 -19.14
C ILE A 118 -30.50 -4.68 -18.25
N ASN A 119 -29.96 -5.80 -18.74
CA ASN A 119 -28.90 -6.52 -18.05
C ASN A 119 -27.56 -5.79 -18.26
N SER A 120 -26.94 -5.30 -17.19
CA SER A 120 -25.67 -4.58 -17.26
C SER A 120 -24.53 -5.39 -17.92
N LYS A 121 -24.51 -6.71 -17.78
CA LYS A 121 -23.55 -7.57 -18.47
C LYS A 121 -23.79 -7.61 -19.98
N GLU A 122 -25.04 -7.60 -20.40
CA GLU A 122 -25.41 -7.53 -21.81
C GLU A 122 -24.99 -6.19 -22.40
N VAL A 123 -25.22 -5.08 -21.71
CA VAL A 123 -24.75 -3.75 -22.15
C VAL A 123 -23.23 -3.72 -22.26
N ALA A 124 -22.51 -4.22 -21.26
CA ALA A 124 -21.05 -4.30 -21.31
C ALA A 124 -20.56 -5.10 -22.54
N SER A 125 -21.28 -6.15 -22.94
CA SER A 125 -20.95 -6.94 -24.13
C SER A 125 -21.15 -6.20 -25.45
N GLN A 126 -22.02 -5.19 -25.48
CA GLN A 126 -22.28 -4.38 -26.68
C GLN A 126 -21.21 -3.32 -26.92
N VAL A 127 -20.41 -2.95 -25.90
CA VAL A 127 -19.29 -2.00 -26.04
C VAL A 127 -18.16 -2.61 -26.88
N GLY A 128 -18.12 -3.94 -27.04
CA GLY A 128 -17.11 -4.65 -27.81
C GLY A 128 -15.83 -4.94 -27.03
N GLY A 129 -14.81 -5.46 -27.72
CA GLY A 129 -13.54 -5.89 -27.11
C GLY A 129 -13.42 -7.39 -26.90
N SER A 130 -12.30 -7.80 -26.31
CA SER A 130 -11.98 -9.20 -26.03
C SER A 130 -12.53 -9.61 -24.66
N PRO A 131 -13.36 -10.66 -24.57
CA PRO A 131 -13.84 -11.17 -23.29
C PRO A 131 -12.67 -11.57 -22.39
N THR A 132 -12.67 -11.11 -21.14
CA THR A 132 -11.64 -11.43 -20.15
C THR A 132 -12.19 -11.35 -18.72
N LYS A 133 -11.34 -11.64 -17.73
CA LYS A 133 -11.66 -11.52 -16.31
C LYS A 133 -10.63 -10.63 -15.63
N MET A 134 -11.10 -9.53 -15.04
CA MET A 134 -10.30 -8.60 -14.23
C MET A 134 -11.13 -8.19 -13.00
N PHE A 135 -10.45 -7.86 -11.90
CA PHE A 135 -11.11 -7.42 -10.65
C PHE A 135 -12.16 -8.39 -10.09
N GLY A 136 -12.10 -9.68 -10.44
CA GLY A 136 -13.12 -10.66 -10.07
C GLY A 136 -14.39 -10.64 -10.93
N HIS A 137 -14.46 -9.80 -11.96
CA HIS A 137 -15.60 -9.64 -12.85
C HIS A 137 -15.31 -10.20 -14.25
N ASP A 138 -16.30 -10.86 -14.85
CA ASP A 138 -16.30 -11.12 -16.29
C ASP A 138 -16.62 -9.82 -17.03
N GLY A 139 -15.83 -9.47 -18.04
CA GLY A 139 -15.99 -8.23 -18.78
C GLY A 139 -15.26 -8.26 -20.12
N TYR A 140 -15.06 -7.08 -20.68
CA TYR A 140 -14.53 -6.90 -22.02
C TYR A 140 -13.38 -5.90 -21.98
N TYR A 141 -12.23 -6.35 -22.44
CA TYR A 141 -11.02 -5.56 -22.53
C TYR A 141 -10.87 -4.96 -23.93
N GLN A 142 -10.52 -3.69 -23.99
CA GLN A 142 -10.23 -2.97 -25.21
C GLN A 142 -8.87 -2.29 -25.09
N LYS A 143 -8.09 -2.39 -26.16
CA LYS A 143 -6.88 -1.59 -26.36
C LYS A 143 -7.23 -0.48 -27.36
N TYR A 144 -7.02 0.77 -26.96
CA TYR A 144 -7.18 1.95 -27.80
C TYR A 144 -5.79 2.45 -28.19
N ASP A 145 -5.51 2.50 -29.49
CA ASP A 145 -4.21 2.91 -30.05
C ASP A 145 -3.01 2.30 -29.30
N GLU A 146 -1.85 2.98 -29.26
CA GLU A 146 -0.64 2.47 -28.61
C GLU A 146 -0.56 2.75 -27.10
N GLU A 147 -1.42 3.61 -26.55
CA GLU A 147 -1.19 4.25 -25.23
C GLU A 147 -2.40 4.24 -24.29
N SER A 148 -3.43 3.42 -24.54
CA SER A 148 -4.54 3.35 -23.60
C SER A 148 -5.38 2.09 -23.67
N TYR A 149 -6.04 1.80 -22.55
CA TYR A 149 -6.71 0.54 -22.32
C TYR A 149 -8.00 0.78 -21.55
N SER A 150 -9.03 -0.04 -21.81
CA SER A 150 -10.22 -0.08 -20.96
C SER A 150 -10.67 -1.50 -20.64
N PHE A 151 -11.33 -1.62 -19.50
CA PHE A 151 -12.05 -2.81 -19.09
C PHE A 151 -13.48 -2.43 -18.71
N VAL A 152 -14.44 -3.05 -19.38
CA VAL A 152 -15.87 -2.79 -19.21
C VAL A 152 -16.57 -4.02 -18.66
N PHE A 153 -17.36 -3.85 -17.60
CA PHE A 153 -18.07 -4.97 -16.96
C PHE A 153 -19.39 -4.51 -16.32
N GLY A 154 -20.33 -5.44 -16.21
CA GLY A 154 -21.63 -5.18 -15.57
C GLY A 154 -21.64 -5.53 -14.08
N MET A 155 -22.28 -4.68 -13.27
CA MET A 155 -22.52 -4.87 -11.83
C MET A 155 -23.96 -4.50 -11.48
N LYS A 156 -24.80 -5.46 -11.06
CA LYS A 156 -26.25 -5.23 -10.81
C LYS A 156 -26.91 -4.39 -11.92
N ASP A 157 -27.32 -3.15 -11.62
CA ASP A 157 -27.95 -2.17 -12.52
C ASP A 157 -26.98 -1.11 -13.07
N LYS A 158 -25.67 -1.34 -12.96
CA LYS A 158 -24.60 -0.43 -13.38
C LYS A 158 -23.67 -1.09 -14.39
N VAL A 159 -23.21 -0.31 -15.36
CA VAL A 159 -22.09 -0.65 -16.24
C VAL A 159 -20.88 0.14 -15.76
N CYS A 160 -19.79 -0.56 -15.45
CA CYS A 160 -18.53 0.03 -15.03
C CYS A 160 -17.54 -0.04 -16.17
N MET A 161 -16.85 1.07 -16.42
CA MET A 161 -15.73 1.18 -17.34
C MET A 161 -14.54 1.74 -16.57
N ILE A 162 -13.42 1.02 -16.59
CA ILE A 162 -12.15 1.50 -16.06
C ILE A 162 -11.24 1.72 -17.25
N TYR A 163 -10.72 2.93 -17.40
CA TYR A 163 -9.81 3.34 -18.45
C TYR A 163 -8.46 3.71 -17.83
N VAL A 164 -7.36 3.29 -18.45
CA VAL A 164 -5.99 3.56 -18.00
C VAL A 164 -5.07 3.90 -19.17
N SER A 165 -4.07 4.75 -18.96
CA SER A 165 -2.99 5.01 -19.94
C SER A 165 -1.98 3.88 -20.04
N ASP A 166 -1.68 3.23 -18.92
CA ASP A 166 -0.76 2.09 -18.86
C ASP A 166 -1.54 0.84 -18.48
N TYR A 167 -1.30 -0.25 -19.20
CA TYR A 167 -1.91 -1.54 -18.92
C TYR A 167 -1.59 -2.02 -17.49
N ASP A 168 -0.37 -1.77 -17.02
CA ASP A 168 0.07 -2.22 -15.70
C ASP A 168 -0.68 -1.50 -14.57
N ALA A 169 -1.22 -0.30 -14.83
CA ALA A 169 -2.04 0.45 -13.87
C ALA A 169 -3.35 -0.28 -13.50
N PHE A 170 -3.81 -1.25 -14.31
CA PHE A 170 -4.93 -2.10 -13.88
C PHE A 170 -4.58 -2.92 -12.64
N SER A 171 -3.33 -3.35 -12.47
CA SER A 171 -2.93 -4.16 -11.32
C SER A 171 -3.01 -3.41 -9.99
N ASP A 172 -3.03 -2.08 -10.05
CA ASP A 172 -3.09 -1.17 -8.92
C ASP A 172 -4.52 -0.81 -8.47
N ILE A 173 -5.52 -1.18 -9.28
CA ILE A 173 -6.92 -0.86 -9.02
C ILE A 173 -7.61 -2.05 -8.36
N LYS A 174 -8.43 -1.77 -7.34
CA LYS A 174 -9.37 -2.77 -6.78
C LYS A 174 -10.78 -2.23 -6.77
N VAL A 175 -11.73 -3.08 -7.15
CA VAL A 175 -13.16 -2.84 -6.99
C VAL A 175 -13.57 -3.43 -5.63
N ILE A 176 -14.02 -2.59 -4.69
CA ILE A 176 -14.29 -3.05 -3.32
C ILE A 176 -15.70 -3.63 -3.21
N GLU A 177 -16.73 -2.81 -3.42
CA GLU A 177 -18.15 -3.19 -3.39
C GLU A 177 -19.03 -1.97 -3.71
N GLU A 178 -20.30 -2.22 -4.05
CA GLU A 178 -21.34 -1.19 -4.09
C GLU A 178 -21.75 -0.81 -2.67
N VAL A 179 -21.87 0.49 -2.39
CA VAL A 179 -22.59 0.93 -1.20
C VAL A 179 -24.08 0.82 -1.54
N ASP A 180 -24.77 -0.16 -0.94
CA ASP A 180 -26.22 -0.31 -1.01
C ASP A 180 -26.95 0.92 -0.42
#